data_AF-A0A327NEW9-F1
#
_entry.id   AF-A0A327NEW9-F1
#
_cell.length_a   1.000
_cell.length_b   1.000
_cell.length_c   1.000
_cell.angle_alpha   90.00
_cell.angle_beta   90.00
_cell.angle_gamma   90.00
#
_symmetry.space_group_name_H-M   'P 1'
#
loop_
_entity.id
_entity.type
_entity.pdbx_description
1 polymer ?
#
loop_
_entity_poly.entity_id
_entity_poly.type
_entity_poly.pdbx_seq_one_letter_code
_entity_poly.pdbx_strand_id
1 'polypeptide(L)'
;MAVDGTSIKSDIDNDLTGKGYRGIRIATIITTLKKVVDWVSAAVNGNLSTWFKVGTTNAPLVNTDDVYRTGKVVIGRTNVDATGAALQTESFSLGSILYSVGGYFDPGATDFDTLLQVGTHCFGGAGWLVGGHGPGTAFTSVFPFGALLVGRGAGGSITQQYIDNSSGFVYIRQKWVTNAWGPWSSPNRPADLTINNFLKFDNNLANKKIVLYDLGSDHQFFGFGIQADTFRYQLGATSASHIFLAGTSPATSAELLRLQGNGLADFAYNGRFKGNITPGPGAGVEISFGAIANAGTIICYDRTAAAYKDLYIDATILFINSGNGER
;
A
#
# COMPACT_ATOMS: atom_id res chain seq x y z
N MET A 1 -52.86 -9.56 27.15
CA MET A 1 -54.10 -9.31 27.93
C MET A 1 -54.35 -10.54 28.78
N ALA A 2 -54.53 -10.39 30.09
CA ALA A 2 -54.95 -11.50 30.94
C ALA A 2 -56.42 -11.85 30.62
N VAL A 3 -56.74 -13.12 30.46
CA VAL A 3 -58.11 -13.57 30.25
C VAL A 3 -58.83 -13.57 31.60
N ASP A 4 -59.89 -12.77 31.71
CA ASP A 4 -60.81 -12.75 32.87
C ASP A 4 -62.05 -13.60 32.56
N GLY A 5 -62.24 -14.68 33.33
CA GLY A 5 -63.36 -15.60 33.16
C GLY A 5 -64.68 -15.15 33.81
N THR A 6 -64.72 -13.97 34.43
CA THR A 6 -65.86 -13.51 35.24
C THR A 6 -67.17 -13.42 34.46
N SER A 7 -67.14 -12.93 33.20
CA SER A 7 -68.34 -12.86 32.35
C SER A 7 -68.90 -14.24 32.03
N ILE A 8 -68.05 -15.17 31.60
CA ILE A 8 -68.43 -16.55 31.25
C ILE A 8 -69.02 -17.28 32.47
N LYS A 9 -68.45 -17.07 33.66
CA LYS A 9 -69.00 -17.66 34.90
C LYS A 9 -70.38 -17.10 35.25
N SER A 10 -70.60 -15.81 34.99
CA SER A 10 -71.91 -15.17 35.17
C SER A 10 -72.94 -15.72 34.19
N ASP A 11 -72.55 -15.94 32.93
CA ASP A 11 -73.44 -16.51 31.91
C ASP A 11 -73.84 -17.96 32.28
N ILE A 12 -72.89 -18.76 32.78
CA ILE A 12 -73.17 -20.12 33.29
C ILE A 12 -74.22 -20.09 34.42
N ASP A 13 -74.11 -19.14 35.35
CA ASP A 13 -75.09 -19.01 36.44
C ASP A 13 -76.46 -18.60 35.91
N ASN A 14 -76.52 -17.61 35.02
CA ASN A 14 -77.78 -17.06 34.50
C ASN A 14 -78.55 -18.09 33.66
N ASP A 15 -77.85 -18.88 32.84
CA ASP A 15 -78.50 -19.79 31.89
C ASP A 15 -78.92 -21.13 32.51
N LEU A 16 -78.17 -21.61 33.51
CA LEU A 16 -78.39 -22.93 34.10
C LEU A 16 -79.14 -22.88 35.44
N THR A 17 -79.13 -21.77 36.17
CA THR A 17 -79.84 -21.71 37.45
C THR A 17 -81.34 -21.88 37.25
N GLY A 18 -81.95 -22.83 37.98
CA GLY A 18 -83.40 -23.08 37.95
C GLY A 18 -83.89 -23.94 36.78
N LYS A 19 -83.02 -24.39 35.87
CA LYS A 19 -83.40 -25.32 34.79
C LYS A 19 -83.48 -26.75 35.36
N GLY A 20 -84.69 -27.26 35.62
CA GLY A 20 -84.89 -28.58 36.23
C GLY A 20 -84.48 -29.75 35.32
N TYR A 21 -83.21 -30.17 35.39
CA TYR A 21 -82.75 -31.39 34.72
C TYR A 21 -82.94 -32.62 35.60
N ARG A 22 -83.60 -33.66 35.06
CA ARG A 22 -83.83 -34.93 35.76
C ARG A 22 -82.56 -35.79 35.74
N GLY A 23 -82.03 -36.11 36.93
CA GLY A 23 -81.02 -37.15 37.13
C GLY A 23 -79.63 -36.67 37.57
N ILE A 24 -79.25 -35.42 37.27
CA ILE A 24 -78.00 -34.83 37.75
C ILE A 24 -78.33 -33.51 38.45
N ARG A 25 -77.81 -33.30 39.67
CA ARG A 25 -77.99 -32.03 40.37
C ARG A 25 -77.32 -30.92 39.54
N ILE A 26 -78.11 -29.97 39.05
CA ILE A 26 -77.63 -28.87 38.19
C ILE A 26 -76.46 -28.08 38.79
N ALA A 27 -76.44 -27.97 40.13
CA ALA A 27 -75.33 -27.39 40.87
C ALA A 27 -73.98 -28.07 40.58
N THR A 28 -73.95 -29.38 40.35
CA THR A 28 -72.74 -30.13 39.99
C THR A 28 -72.23 -29.76 38.60
N ILE A 29 -73.15 -29.53 37.65
CA ILE A 29 -72.80 -29.11 36.28
C ILE A 29 -72.22 -27.69 36.29
N ILE A 30 -72.91 -26.76 36.96
CA ILE A 30 -72.44 -25.37 37.12
C ILE A 30 -71.05 -25.33 37.75
N THR A 31 -70.83 -26.08 38.84
CA THR A 31 -69.54 -26.15 39.52
C THR A 31 -68.43 -26.70 38.61
N THR A 32 -68.75 -27.73 37.83
CA THR A 32 -67.78 -28.35 36.90
C THR A 32 -67.39 -27.39 35.79
N LEU A 33 -68.37 -26.71 35.17
CA LEU A 33 -68.10 -25.74 34.10
C LEU A 33 -67.26 -24.56 34.61
N LYS A 34 -67.56 -24.02 35.79
CA LYS A 34 -66.76 -22.96 36.42
C LYS A 34 -65.31 -23.39 36.67
N LYS A 35 -65.10 -24.63 37.13
CA LYS A 35 -63.74 -25.19 37.30
C LYS A 35 -62.99 -25.33 35.97
N VAL A 36 -63.68 -25.65 34.87
CA VAL A 36 -63.08 -25.67 33.53
C VAL A 36 -62.68 -24.26 33.11
N VAL A 37 -63.52 -23.25 33.33
CA VAL A 37 -63.18 -21.84 33.06
C VAL A 37 -61.94 -21.43 33.85
N ASP A 38 -61.88 -21.77 35.15
CA ASP A 38 -60.72 -21.49 35.99
C ASP A 38 -59.44 -22.19 35.48
N TRP A 39 -59.54 -23.45 35.09
CA TRP A 39 -58.41 -24.20 34.56
C TRP A 39 -57.91 -23.60 33.24
N VAL A 40 -58.80 -23.23 32.31
CA VAL A 40 -58.42 -22.60 31.04
C VAL A 40 -57.82 -21.22 31.27
N SER A 41 -58.44 -20.37 32.10
CA SER A 41 -57.91 -19.05 32.44
C SER A 41 -56.53 -19.14 33.10
N ALA A 42 -56.33 -20.09 34.00
CA ALA A 42 -55.03 -20.35 34.63
C ALA A 42 -53.99 -20.87 33.61
N ALA A 43 -54.38 -21.79 32.72
CA ALA A 43 -53.49 -22.32 31.68
C ALA A 43 -53.08 -21.24 30.67
N VAL A 44 -54.01 -20.38 30.24
CA VAL A 44 -53.72 -19.27 29.31
C VAL A 44 -52.86 -18.21 29.99
N ASN A 45 -53.25 -17.74 31.17
CA ASN A 45 -52.50 -16.70 31.88
C ASN A 45 -51.14 -17.20 32.39
N GLY A 46 -51.02 -18.48 32.73
CA GLY A 46 -49.77 -19.12 33.17
C GLY A 46 -48.84 -19.50 32.03
N ASN A 47 -49.34 -20.25 31.03
CA ASN A 47 -48.50 -20.88 30.00
C ASN A 47 -48.38 -20.07 28.70
N LEU A 48 -49.35 -19.21 28.36
CA LEU A 48 -49.26 -18.35 27.16
C LEU A 48 -48.67 -16.96 27.47
N SER A 49 -48.72 -16.49 28.73
CA SER A 49 -48.04 -15.24 29.09
C SER A 49 -46.51 -15.36 29.06
N THR A 50 -45.95 -16.57 29.16
CA THR A 50 -44.51 -16.81 29.00
C THR A 50 -44.05 -16.70 27.54
N TRP A 51 -44.96 -16.85 26.57
CA TRP A 51 -44.64 -16.74 25.15
C TRP A 51 -44.63 -15.29 24.64
N PHE A 52 -45.30 -14.34 25.34
CA PHE A 52 -45.45 -12.95 24.91
C PHE A 52 -45.26 -11.92 26.05
N LYS A 53 -44.26 -12.10 26.93
CA LYS A 53 -43.85 -11.03 27.86
C LYS A 53 -42.92 -10.05 27.15
N VAL A 54 -43.43 -8.86 26.82
CA VAL A 54 -42.62 -7.72 26.40
C VAL A 54 -42.45 -6.82 27.64
N GLY A 55 -41.24 -6.81 28.21
CA GLY A 55 -40.85 -5.90 29.30
C GLY A 55 -41.34 -6.32 30.69
N THR A 56 -40.44 -6.88 31.50
CA THR A 56 -40.58 -6.90 32.96
C THR A 56 -39.61 -5.87 33.55
N THR A 57 -39.93 -5.32 34.72
CA THR A 57 -39.05 -4.40 35.47
C THR A 57 -38.14 -5.14 36.47
N ASN A 58 -38.07 -6.46 36.39
CA ASN A 58 -37.30 -7.26 37.35
C ASN A 58 -35.80 -7.16 37.05
N ALA A 59 -35.00 -7.01 38.11
CA ALA A 59 -33.56 -7.01 38.00
C ALA A 59 -33.03 -8.41 37.63
N PRO A 60 -32.04 -8.52 36.72
CA PRO A 60 -31.65 -9.74 35.99
C PRO A 60 -31.01 -10.87 36.82
N LEU A 61 -31.04 -10.81 38.16
CA LEU A 61 -30.22 -11.67 39.01
C LEU A 61 -30.96 -12.85 39.67
N VAL A 62 -32.27 -13.00 39.45
CA VAL A 62 -33.07 -14.05 40.13
C VAL A 62 -33.70 -15.05 39.16
N ASN A 63 -33.65 -14.80 37.84
CA ASN A 63 -34.23 -15.68 36.85
C ASN A 63 -33.30 -15.83 35.64
N THR A 64 -32.68 -16.99 35.49
CA THR A 64 -31.84 -17.33 34.34
C THR A 64 -32.59 -17.23 33.00
N ASP A 65 -33.92 -17.28 33.02
CA ASP A 65 -34.74 -17.12 31.82
C ASP A 65 -34.91 -15.67 31.34
N ASP A 66 -34.71 -14.65 32.19
CA ASP A 66 -34.88 -13.24 31.79
C ASP A 66 -33.75 -12.76 30.84
N VAL A 67 -32.59 -13.41 30.88
CA VAL A 67 -31.44 -13.08 30.00
C VAL A 67 -31.67 -13.52 28.54
N TYR A 68 -32.64 -14.39 28.27
CA TYR A 68 -32.81 -14.98 26.94
C TYR A 68 -33.52 -14.09 25.91
N ARG A 69 -34.16 -12.97 26.28
CA ARG A 69 -35.07 -12.27 25.35
C ARG A 69 -35.02 -10.73 25.33
N THR A 70 -34.13 -10.09 26.07
CA THR A 70 -33.80 -8.67 25.80
C THR A 70 -32.94 -8.57 24.54
N GLY A 71 -33.57 -8.58 23.37
CA GLY A 71 -33.05 -8.00 22.11
C GLY A 71 -31.70 -8.50 21.58
N LYS A 72 -31.15 -9.62 22.07
CA LYS A 72 -29.93 -10.19 21.53
C LYS A 72 -30.30 -11.21 20.45
N VAL A 73 -30.01 -10.91 19.20
CA VAL A 73 -30.07 -11.91 18.12
C VAL A 73 -29.05 -12.98 18.45
N VAL A 74 -29.52 -14.15 18.87
CA VAL A 74 -28.69 -15.32 19.06
C VAL A 74 -28.59 -16.03 17.71
N ILE A 75 -27.45 -15.88 17.04
CA ILE A 75 -27.15 -16.58 15.79
C ILE A 75 -26.38 -17.86 16.16
N GLY A 76 -26.91 -19.02 15.75
CA GLY A 76 -26.22 -20.30 15.89
C GLY A 76 -26.52 -21.10 17.16
N ARG A 77 -27.80 -21.39 17.45
CA ARG A 77 -28.15 -22.48 18.38
C ARG A 77 -28.85 -23.59 17.63
N THR A 78 -28.25 -24.78 17.64
CA THR A 78 -28.97 -26.04 17.47
C THR A 78 -28.82 -26.81 18.78
N ASN A 79 -29.86 -27.49 19.24
CA ASN A 79 -29.84 -28.21 20.52
C ASN A 79 -29.21 -29.61 20.38
N VAL A 80 -28.43 -29.87 19.33
CA VAL A 80 -28.17 -31.24 18.87
C VAL A 80 -26.99 -31.90 19.59
N ASP A 81 -26.07 -31.15 20.19
CA ASP A 81 -24.75 -31.69 20.54
C ASP A 81 -24.31 -31.55 22.00
N ALA A 82 -25.04 -30.85 22.88
CA ALA A 82 -24.81 -30.79 24.35
C ALA A 82 -23.37 -30.45 24.83
N THR A 83 -22.43 -30.14 23.94
CA THR A 83 -21.07 -29.71 24.23
C THR A 83 -20.95 -28.21 23.98
N GLY A 84 -20.39 -27.48 24.95
CA GLY A 84 -20.25 -26.02 25.01
C GLY A 84 -20.38 -25.26 23.68
N ALA A 85 -21.32 -24.32 23.65
CA ALA A 85 -21.67 -23.50 22.48
C ALA A 85 -20.45 -22.93 21.74
N ALA A 86 -20.18 -23.48 20.55
CA ALA A 86 -19.28 -22.89 19.57
C ALA A 86 -20.10 -22.52 18.31
N LEU A 87 -19.72 -21.41 17.69
CA LEU A 87 -20.35 -20.93 16.46
C LEU A 87 -20.00 -21.87 15.29
N GLN A 88 -20.94 -22.74 14.88
CA GLN A 88 -20.75 -23.73 13.80
C GLN A 88 -21.14 -23.15 12.43
N THR A 89 -20.39 -22.18 11.92
CA THR A 89 -20.56 -21.73 10.53
C THR A 89 -19.20 -21.59 9.85
N GLU A 90 -19.11 -22.02 8.60
CA GLU A 90 -17.88 -21.90 7.80
C GLU A 90 -17.49 -20.43 7.57
N SER A 91 -18.46 -19.52 7.59
CA SER A 91 -18.21 -18.07 7.58
C SER A 91 -19.42 -17.29 8.14
N PHE A 92 -19.14 -16.28 8.95
CA PHE A 92 -20.12 -15.33 9.47
C PHE A 92 -19.65 -13.92 9.17
N SER A 93 -20.51 -13.10 8.57
CA SER A 93 -20.29 -11.66 8.42
C SER A 93 -21.42 -10.88 9.09
N LEU A 94 -21.06 -9.96 9.98
CA LEU A 94 -21.95 -8.89 10.42
C LEU A 94 -21.85 -7.79 9.36
N GLY A 95 -22.96 -7.49 8.69
CA GLY A 95 -23.07 -6.40 7.70
C GLY A 95 -22.89 -4.99 8.28
N SER A 96 -22.53 -4.84 9.55
CA SER A 96 -22.10 -3.58 10.15
C SER A 96 -20.65 -3.69 10.62
N ILE A 97 -19.79 -3.18 9.77
CA ILE A 97 -18.40 -2.86 10.06
C ILE A 97 -18.33 -1.92 11.27
N LEU A 98 -17.64 -2.43 12.29
CA LEU A 98 -16.66 -1.76 13.14
C LEU A 98 -17.02 -0.36 13.66
N TYR A 99 -17.27 -0.31 14.97
CA TYR A 99 -17.10 0.81 15.88
C TYR A 99 -16.24 1.97 15.29
N SER A 100 -16.88 2.94 14.62
CA SER A 100 -16.32 4.28 14.48
C SER A 100 -16.47 4.94 15.85
N VAL A 101 -15.46 4.81 16.71
CA VAL A 101 -15.44 5.60 17.94
C VAL A 101 -15.18 7.05 17.52
N GLY A 102 -16.24 7.85 17.40
CA GLY A 102 -16.09 9.26 17.00
C GLY A 102 -15.83 9.44 15.50
N GLY A 103 -16.03 10.66 15.02
CA GLY A 103 -15.87 11.02 13.61
C GLY A 103 -14.44 10.86 13.08
N TYR A 104 -14.21 11.35 11.87
CA TYR A 104 -12.88 11.36 11.24
C TYR A 104 -11.81 11.81 12.24
N PHE A 105 -10.79 10.98 12.44
CA PHE A 105 -9.62 11.37 13.20
C PHE A 105 -8.84 12.40 12.39
N ASP A 106 -8.41 13.48 13.06
CA ASP A 106 -7.47 14.43 12.46
C ASP A 106 -6.04 13.86 12.60
N PRO A 107 -5.38 13.46 11.49
CA PRO A 107 -3.99 13.02 11.54
C PRO A 107 -3.04 14.10 12.06
N GLY A 108 -3.42 15.38 12.01
CA GLY A 108 -2.68 16.52 12.55
C GLY A 108 -2.68 16.60 14.09
N ALA A 109 -3.56 15.86 14.75
CA ALA A 109 -3.70 15.83 16.21
C ALA A 109 -3.62 14.41 16.82
N THR A 110 -3.45 13.38 15.99
CA THR A 110 -3.53 11.98 16.42
C THR A 110 -2.14 11.34 16.48
N ASP A 111 -1.80 10.79 17.65
CA ASP A 111 -0.65 9.88 17.79
C ASP A 111 -1.10 8.43 17.52
N PHE A 112 -0.62 7.87 16.42
CA PHE A 112 -0.97 6.53 15.97
C PHE A 112 -0.49 5.44 16.95
N ASP A 113 0.48 5.71 17.82
CA ASP A 113 0.92 4.75 18.83
C ASP A 113 -0.15 4.48 19.90
N THR A 114 -1.06 5.42 20.09
CA THR A 114 -2.17 5.33 21.06
C THR A 114 -3.38 4.55 20.52
N LEU A 115 -3.45 4.32 19.21
CA LEU A 115 -4.55 3.64 18.54
C LEU A 115 -4.41 2.11 18.60
N LEU A 116 -4.74 1.57 19.78
CA LEU A 116 -4.60 0.14 20.09
C LEU A 116 -5.92 -0.63 19.98
N GLN A 117 -7.04 0.07 19.76
CA GLN A 117 -8.34 -0.54 19.66
C GLN A 117 -8.51 -1.22 18.29
N VAL A 118 -8.82 -2.52 18.32
CA VAL A 118 -9.12 -3.31 17.11
C VAL A 118 -10.31 -2.68 16.40
N GLY A 119 -10.13 -2.33 15.13
CA GLY A 119 -11.06 -1.43 14.48
C GLY A 119 -10.57 -0.92 13.13
N THR A 120 -11.47 -0.22 12.45
CA THR A 120 -11.17 0.63 11.31
C THR A 120 -11.34 2.06 11.79
N HIS A 121 -10.31 2.88 11.63
CA HIS A 121 -10.31 4.28 11.99
C HIS A 121 -10.15 5.09 10.71
N CYS A 122 -11.09 5.98 10.42
CA CYS A 122 -11.05 6.83 9.23
C CYS A 122 -10.35 8.15 9.56
N PHE A 123 -9.45 8.59 8.70
CA PHE A 123 -8.69 9.83 8.85
C PHE A 123 -9.04 10.83 7.77
N GLY A 124 -9.08 12.10 8.16
CA GLY A 124 -9.19 13.22 7.23
C GLY A 124 -8.71 14.51 7.88
N GLY A 125 -7.76 15.20 7.26
CA GLY A 125 -7.15 16.42 7.79
C GLY A 125 -6.09 16.98 6.85
N ALA A 126 -5.57 18.16 7.18
CA ALA A 126 -4.66 18.91 6.29
C ALA A 126 -3.19 18.48 6.38
N GLY A 127 -2.82 17.64 7.35
CA GLY A 127 -1.41 17.23 7.54
C GLY A 127 -1.22 16.20 8.65
N TRP A 128 0.04 15.85 8.89
CA TRP A 128 0.44 14.87 9.91
C TRP A 128 0.92 15.56 11.18
N LEU A 129 0.54 15.04 12.34
CA LEU A 129 1.09 15.46 13.63
C LEU A 129 2.60 15.19 13.65
N VAL A 130 3.40 16.22 13.95
CA VAL A 130 4.83 16.06 14.17
C VAL A 130 5.03 15.18 15.40
N GLY A 131 5.68 14.03 15.23
CA GLY A 131 5.83 13.04 16.30
C GLY A 131 4.56 12.23 16.59
N GLY A 132 3.51 12.32 15.77
CA GLY A 132 2.29 11.51 15.90
C GLY A 132 2.40 10.09 15.35
N HIS A 133 3.62 9.64 15.03
CA HIS A 133 3.94 8.28 14.56
C HIS A 133 3.06 7.71 13.44
N GLY A 134 2.40 8.56 12.64
CA GLY A 134 1.66 8.16 11.45
C GLY A 134 2.60 7.84 10.28
N PRO A 135 2.13 7.15 9.22
CA PRO A 135 2.96 6.80 8.08
C PRO A 135 3.57 8.02 7.37
N GLY A 136 2.93 9.20 7.46
CA GLY A 136 3.47 10.46 6.93
C GLY A 136 4.81 10.90 7.54
N THR A 137 5.18 10.41 8.74
CA THR A 137 6.49 10.70 9.34
C THR A 137 7.62 9.88 8.70
N ALA A 138 7.30 8.72 8.11
CA ALA A 138 8.25 7.85 7.42
C ALA A 138 8.22 8.07 5.90
N PHE A 139 7.08 8.48 5.35
CA PHE A 139 6.87 8.68 3.92
C PHE A 139 6.17 10.01 3.67
N THR A 140 6.92 11.01 3.20
CA THR A 140 6.42 12.37 2.93
C THR A 140 5.33 12.42 1.86
N SER A 141 5.17 11.36 1.07
CA SER A 141 4.17 11.23 0.03
C SER A 141 2.82 10.67 0.51
N VAL A 142 2.70 10.21 1.77
CA VAL A 142 1.42 9.63 2.25
C VAL A 142 0.40 10.74 2.42
N PHE A 143 -0.77 10.55 1.83
CA PHE A 143 -1.87 11.49 2.00
C PHE A 143 -2.52 11.32 3.39
N PRO A 144 -2.81 12.42 4.11
CA PRO A 144 -3.43 12.39 5.44
C PRO A 144 -4.88 11.85 5.44
N PHE A 145 -5.48 11.60 4.27
CA PHE A 145 -6.79 10.97 4.14
C PHE A 145 -6.64 9.48 3.85
N GLY A 146 -7.30 8.65 4.64
CA GLY A 146 -7.20 7.21 4.53
C GLY A 146 -7.90 6.45 5.64
N ALA A 147 -7.67 5.15 5.69
CA ALA A 147 -8.23 4.27 6.72
C ALA A 147 -7.11 3.49 7.42
N LEU A 148 -7.09 3.52 8.74
CA LEU A 148 -6.24 2.69 9.57
C LEU A 148 -7.02 1.46 10.04
N LEU A 149 -6.54 0.28 9.68
CA LEU A 149 -6.99 -0.99 10.24
C LEU A 149 -6.06 -1.36 11.40
N VAL A 150 -6.63 -1.59 12.56
CA VAL A 150 -5.92 -2.07 13.74
C VAL A 150 -6.35 -3.51 14.00
N GLY A 151 -5.41 -4.43 13.88
CA GLY A 151 -5.59 -5.84 14.20
C GLY A 151 -4.87 -6.21 15.49
N ARG A 152 -5.39 -7.21 16.21
CA ARG A 152 -4.70 -7.86 17.33
C ARG A 152 -4.53 -9.35 17.05
N GLY A 153 -3.29 -9.81 17.10
CA GLY A 153 -2.98 -11.24 16.99
C GLY A 153 -3.03 -11.96 18.33
N ALA A 154 -3.07 -13.29 18.28
CA ALA A 154 -2.93 -14.13 19.45
C ALA A 154 -1.58 -13.86 20.14
N GLY A 155 -1.58 -13.72 21.47
CA GLY A 155 -0.38 -13.37 22.23
C GLY A 155 -0.14 -11.85 22.39
N GLY A 156 -1.05 -11.00 21.90
CA GLY A 156 -1.04 -9.56 22.19
C GLY A 156 -0.23 -8.71 21.20
N SER A 157 0.13 -9.26 20.03
CA SER A 157 0.64 -8.47 18.92
C SER A 157 -0.41 -7.49 18.41
N ILE A 158 0.03 -6.31 17.99
CA ILE A 158 -0.82 -5.27 17.40
C ILE A 158 -0.25 -4.95 16.04
N THR A 159 -1.09 -5.03 15.01
CA THR A 159 -0.76 -4.68 13.64
C THR A 159 -1.58 -3.47 13.23
N GLN A 160 -0.92 -2.49 12.64
CA GLN A 160 -1.54 -1.32 12.06
C GLN A 160 -1.32 -1.34 10.55
N GLN A 161 -2.40 -1.17 9.79
CA GLN A 161 -2.39 -1.08 8.34
C GLN A 161 -3.12 0.19 7.92
N TYR A 162 -2.40 1.17 7.38
CA TYR A 162 -2.97 2.40 6.83
C TYR A 162 -3.11 2.27 5.32
N ILE A 163 -4.34 2.46 4.82
CA ILE A 163 -4.69 2.47 3.42
C ILE A 163 -4.83 3.93 3.00
N ASP A 164 -3.89 4.38 2.17
CA ASP A 164 -3.87 5.75 1.65
C ASP A 164 -4.91 5.92 0.54
N ASN A 165 -5.72 6.97 0.64
CA ASN A 165 -6.79 7.27 -0.29
C ASN A 165 -6.29 7.84 -1.65
N SER A 166 -5.10 8.44 -1.70
CA SER A 166 -4.57 9.07 -2.90
C SER A 166 -3.65 8.17 -3.71
N SER A 167 -2.80 7.38 -3.04
CA SER A 167 -1.74 6.63 -3.72
C SER A 167 -2.11 5.16 -3.97
N GLY A 168 -3.18 4.65 -3.33
CA GLY A 168 -3.50 3.22 -3.33
C GLY A 168 -2.44 2.35 -2.62
N PHE A 169 -1.47 2.97 -1.95
CA PHE A 169 -0.45 2.25 -1.18
C PHE A 169 -0.99 1.88 0.20
N VAL A 170 -0.48 0.77 0.70
CA VAL A 170 -0.77 0.23 2.01
C VAL A 170 0.49 0.32 2.83
N TYR A 171 0.38 0.90 4.01
CA TYR A 171 1.48 1.08 4.95
C TYR A 171 1.20 0.22 6.17
N ILE A 172 2.16 -0.59 6.59
CA ILE A 172 2.00 -1.58 7.65
C ILE A 172 3.12 -1.41 8.67
N ARG A 173 2.75 -1.51 9.94
CA ARG A 173 3.69 -1.72 11.04
C ARG A 173 3.09 -2.65 12.07
N GLN A 174 3.94 -3.17 12.96
CA GLN A 174 3.51 -4.04 14.04
C GLN A 174 4.32 -3.80 15.31
N LYS A 175 3.74 -4.20 16.44
CA LYS A 175 4.47 -4.40 17.69
C LYS A 175 4.02 -5.69 18.37
N TRP A 176 4.89 -6.26 19.18
CA TRP A 176 4.57 -7.38 20.05
C TRP A 176 4.35 -6.88 21.47
N VAL A 177 3.10 -6.90 21.97
CA VAL A 177 2.74 -6.54 23.34
C VAL A 177 3.29 -5.14 23.74
N THR A 178 4.25 -5.07 24.67
CA THR A 178 4.88 -3.84 25.18
C THR A 178 6.16 -3.44 24.43
N ASN A 179 6.56 -4.19 23.41
CA ASN A 179 7.71 -3.82 22.59
C ASN A 179 7.46 -2.50 21.86
N ALA A 180 8.54 -1.85 21.46
CA ALA A 180 8.50 -0.69 20.58
C ALA A 180 7.80 -1.04 19.25
N TRP A 181 7.17 -0.04 18.64
CA TRP A 181 6.64 -0.17 17.29
C TRP A 181 7.77 -0.40 16.28
N GLY A 182 7.58 -1.38 15.41
CA GLY A 182 8.38 -1.49 14.20
C GLY A 182 8.16 -0.27 13.29
N PRO A 183 9.11 0.02 12.38
CA PRO A 183 8.96 1.10 11.43
C PRO A 183 7.75 0.83 10.51
N TRP A 184 7.16 1.90 9.99
CA TRP A 184 6.22 1.80 8.87
C TRP A 184 6.95 1.27 7.63
N SER A 185 6.35 0.29 6.97
CA SER A 185 6.79 -0.23 5.67
C SER A 185 5.61 -0.23 4.70
N SER A 186 5.87 -0.19 3.40
CA SER A 186 4.82 -0.29 2.38
C SER A 186 5.15 -1.41 1.39
N PRO A 187 4.58 -2.61 1.56
CA PRO A 187 4.95 -3.77 0.73
C PRO A 187 4.49 -3.65 -0.72
N ASN A 188 3.48 -2.80 -0.99
CA ASN A 188 2.97 -2.57 -2.34
C ASN A 188 3.54 -1.30 -3.00
N ARG A 189 4.36 -0.53 -2.28
CA ARG A 189 5.19 0.49 -2.89
C ARG A 189 6.38 -0.24 -3.53
N PRO A 190 6.62 -0.11 -4.85
CA PRO A 190 7.85 -0.62 -5.42
C PRO A 190 9.00 0.08 -4.71
N ALA A 191 9.71 -0.66 -3.84
CA ALA A 191 10.98 -0.21 -3.34
C ALA A 191 11.91 -0.09 -4.55
N ASP A 192 12.80 0.91 -4.52
CA ASP A 192 14.01 0.83 -5.33
C ASP A 192 14.59 -0.58 -5.17
N LEU A 193 14.97 -1.22 -6.27
CA LEU A 193 15.54 -2.57 -6.27
C LEU A 193 16.76 -2.58 -5.34
N THR A 194 16.58 -3.07 -4.12
CA THR A 194 17.63 -3.12 -3.10
C THR A 194 18.24 -4.51 -3.12
N ILE A 195 19.42 -4.62 -3.72
CA ILE A 195 20.13 -5.89 -3.84
C ILE A 195 21.12 -5.98 -2.67
N ASN A 196 20.80 -6.79 -1.66
CA ASN A 196 21.63 -6.97 -0.45
C ASN A 196 22.91 -7.79 -0.68
N ASN A 197 23.20 -8.17 -1.93
CA ASN A 197 24.33 -9.00 -2.34
C ASN A 197 24.74 -8.63 -3.78
N PHE A 198 25.17 -9.58 -4.61
CA PHE A 198 25.53 -9.32 -6.00
C PHE A 198 24.33 -9.27 -6.95
N LEU A 199 24.27 -8.22 -7.78
CA LEU A 199 23.47 -8.23 -9.01
C LEU A 199 24.21 -9.03 -10.07
N LYS A 200 23.70 -10.21 -10.41
CA LYS A 200 24.25 -11.09 -11.45
C LYS A 200 23.19 -11.34 -12.51
N PHE A 201 23.57 -11.18 -13.78
CA PHE A 201 22.75 -11.57 -14.93
C PHE A 201 23.15 -12.97 -15.40
N ASP A 202 22.32 -13.59 -16.23
CA ASP A 202 22.60 -14.90 -16.82
C ASP A 202 23.97 -14.93 -17.49
N ASN A 203 24.70 -16.05 -17.36
CA ASN A 203 26.03 -16.23 -17.95
C ASN A 203 25.97 -16.64 -19.43
N ASN A 204 25.28 -15.83 -20.24
CA ASN A 204 25.26 -15.94 -21.69
C ASN A 204 25.73 -14.64 -22.35
N LEU A 205 26.15 -14.71 -23.61
CA LEU A 205 26.44 -13.52 -24.40
C LEU A 205 25.11 -12.94 -24.92
N ALA A 206 24.87 -11.66 -24.66
CA ALA A 206 23.68 -10.97 -25.12
C ALA A 206 23.97 -9.48 -25.25
N ASN A 207 23.57 -8.90 -26.39
CA ASN A 207 23.69 -7.45 -26.61
C ASN A 207 22.93 -6.67 -25.55
N LYS A 208 21.82 -7.21 -25.06
CA LYS A 208 20.84 -6.56 -24.21
C LYS A 208 20.83 -7.21 -22.81
N LYS A 209 21.72 -6.77 -21.91
CA LYS A 209 21.77 -7.24 -20.50
C LYS A 209 21.03 -6.30 -19.55
N ILE A 210 21.26 -4.99 -19.72
CA ILE A 210 20.59 -3.94 -18.96
C ILE A 210 19.97 -3.00 -19.99
N VAL A 211 18.67 -2.76 -19.85
CA VAL A 211 17.90 -1.91 -20.77
C VAL A 211 17.35 -0.72 -20.01
N LEU A 212 17.73 0.48 -20.44
CA LEU A 212 17.18 1.73 -19.95
C LEU A 212 16.00 2.18 -20.82
N TYR A 213 16.05 1.89 -22.13
CA TYR A 213 14.96 2.17 -23.07
C TYR A 213 15.02 1.22 -24.27
N ASP A 214 13.89 0.60 -24.62
CA ASP A 214 13.79 -0.40 -25.69
C ASP A 214 12.99 0.15 -26.88
N LEU A 215 13.50 -0.05 -28.10
CA LEU A 215 12.82 0.28 -29.35
C LEU A 215 12.39 -0.97 -30.15
N GLY A 216 12.46 -2.15 -29.54
CA GLY A 216 11.86 -3.38 -30.06
C GLY A 216 12.82 -4.36 -30.73
N SER A 217 14.14 -4.13 -30.69
CA SER A 217 15.13 -5.07 -31.23
C SER A 217 16.40 -5.17 -30.37
N ASP A 218 17.23 -6.18 -30.65
CA ASP A 218 18.51 -6.42 -29.96
C ASP A 218 19.65 -5.48 -30.37
N HIS A 219 19.33 -4.47 -31.19
CA HIS A 219 20.27 -3.44 -31.64
C HIS A 219 19.75 -2.03 -31.39
N GLN A 220 18.43 -1.85 -31.23
CA GLN A 220 17.83 -0.54 -31.01
C GLN A 220 17.37 -0.44 -29.55
N PHE A 221 18.33 -0.20 -28.66
CA PHE A 221 18.04 0.04 -27.25
C PHE A 221 19.13 0.93 -26.63
N PHE A 222 18.80 1.60 -25.53
CA PHE A 222 19.75 2.33 -24.70
C PHE A 222 20.10 1.48 -23.50
N GLY A 223 21.37 1.14 -23.32
CA GLY A 223 21.78 0.27 -22.22
C GLY A 223 23.13 -0.39 -22.40
N PHE A 224 23.29 -1.53 -21.73
CA PHE A 224 24.55 -2.25 -21.63
C PHE A 224 24.39 -3.73 -22.00
N GLY A 225 25.48 -4.35 -22.47
CA GLY A 225 25.53 -5.77 -22.73
C GLY A 225 26.93 -6.33 -22.91
N ILE A 226 26.98 -7.57 -23.42
CA ILE A 226 28.22 -8.30 -23.62
C ILE A 226 28.13 -9.17 -24.89
N GLN A 227 29.21 -9.16 -25.66
CA GLN A 227 29.47 -10.06 -26.78
C GLN A 227 30.82 -10.74 -26.54
N ALA A 228 31.20 -11.72 -27.37
CA ALA A 228 32.50 -12.38 -27.26
C ALA A 228 33.61 -11.32 -27.19
N ASP A 229 34.39 -11.36 -26.10
CA ASP A 229 35.50 -10.46 -25.81
C ASP A 229 35.17 -8.95 -25.84
N THR A 230 33.89 -8.58 -25.74
CA THR A 230 33.46 -7.18 -25.91
C THR A 230 32.40 -6.78 -24.88
N PHE A 231 32.71 -5.78 -24.06
CA PHE A 231 31.69 -5.06 -23.29
C PHE A 231 30.99 -4.02 -24.18
N ARG A 232 29.65 -3.94 -24.11
CA ARG A 232 28.84 -3.14 -25.03
C ARG A 232 28.15 -2.00 -24.30
N TYR A 233 28.35 -0.79 -24.81
CA TYR A 233 27.47 0.36 -24.62
C TYR A 233 26.63 0.49 -25.90
N GLN A 234 25.31 0.58 -25.79
CA GLN A 234 24.42 0.65 -26.95
C GLN A 234 23.57 1.93 -26.94
N LEU A 235 23.46 2.55 -28.11
CA LEU A 235 22.47 3.56 -28.44
C LEU A 235 21.39 2.98 -29.34
N GLY A 236 20.17 3.52 -29.24
CA GLY A 236 19.04 3.07 -30.06
C GLY A 236 19.07 3.52 -31.53
N ALA A 237 19.89 4.52 -31.87
CA ALA A 237 19.98 5.11 -33.20
C ALA A 237 21.33 5.81 -33.43
N THR A 238 21.72 6.00 -34.70
CA THR A 238 22.95 6.73 -35.07
C THR A 238 22.88 8.24 -34.79
N SER A 239 21.68 8.79 -34.70
CA SER A 239 21.43 10.19 -34.30
C SER A 239 21.48 10.42 -32.78
N ALA A 240 21.55 9.35 -31.98
CA ALA A 240 21.64 9.45 -30.53
C ALA A 240 23.09 9.71 -30.07
N SER A 241 23.29 9.91 -28.77
CA SER A 241 24.62 10.15 -28.21
C SER A 241 24.78 9.59 -26.81
N HIS A 242 25.98 9.12 -26.49
CA HIS A 242 26.45 8.99 -25.12
C HIS A 242 26.98 10.36 -24.69
N ILE A 243 26.42 10.93 -23.63
CA ILE A 243 26.78 12.28 -23.17
C ILE A 243 27.25 12.19 -21.72
N PHE A 244 28.40 12.79 -21.44
CA PHE A 244 28.93 12.99 -20.10
C PHE A 244 28.66 14.43 -19.69
N LEU A 245 27.96 14.61 -18.57
CA LEU A 245 27.50 15.90 -18.07
C LEU A 245 28.07 16.16 -16.68
N ALA A 246 28.35 17.42 -16.36
CA ALA A 246 28.56 17.90 -14.99
C ALA A 246 27.45 18.86 -14.60
N GLY A 247 26.89 18.69 -13.40
CA GLY A 247 25.92 19.64 -12.85
C GLY A 247 26.56 21.00 -12.64
N THR A 248 25.97 22.05 -13.22
CA THR A 248 26.37 23.45 -12.98
C THR A 248 25.49 24.13 -11.94
N SER A 249 24.29 23.60 -11.71
CA SER A 249 23.36 23.98 -10.64
C SER A 249 22.38 22.82 -10.36
N PRO A 250 21.47 22.93 -9.39
CA PRO A 250 20.40 21.93 -9.20
C PRO A 250 19.48 21.72 -10.41
N ALA A 251 19.43 22.68 -11.35
CA ALA A 251 18.53 22.64 -12.51
C ALA A 251 19.26 22.59 -13.87
N THR A 252 20.59 22.71 -13.90
CA THR A 252 21.36 22.82 -15.14
C THR A 252 22.61 21.95 -15.12
N SER A 253 23.01 21.49 -16.30
CA SER A 253 24.25 20.74 -16.51
C SER A 253 25.03 21.32 -17.68
N ALA A 254 26.35 21.18 -17.64
CA ALA A 254 27.25 21.42 -18.75
C ALA A 254 27.69 20.07 -19.34
N GLU A 255 27.69 19.98 -20.66
CA GLU A 255 28.28 18.85 -21.37
C GLU A 255 29.80 18.88 -21.24
N LEU A 256 30.41 17.71 -21.06
CA LEU A 256 31.86 17.53 -20.97
C LEU A 256 32.41 16.76 -22.18
N LEU A 257 31.70 15.71 -22.59
CA LEU A 257 32.07 14.84 -23.70
C LEU A 257 30.79 14.27 -24.32
N ARG A 258 30.81 14.11 -25.62
CA ARG A 258 29.78 13.43 -26.39
C ARG A 258 30.39 12.43 -27.36
N LEU A 259 29.86 11.22 -27.37
CA LEU A 259 30.12 10.22 -28.40
C LEU A 259 28.81 9.98 -29.15
N GLN A 260 28.74 10.41 -30.41
CA GLN A 260 27.57 10.28 -31.26
C GLN A 260 27.47 8.87 -31.84
N GLY A 261 26.24 8.41 -32.13
CA GLY A 261 26.00 7.11 -32.74
C GLY A 261 26.55 6.96 -34.17
N ASN A 262 26.99 8.05 -34.79
CA ASN A 262 27.72 8.06 -36.07
C ASN A 262 29.26 7.97 -35.91
N GLY A 263 29.75 7.82 -34.68
CA GLY A 263 31.18 7.67 -34.38
C GLY A 263 31.93 8.98 -34.10
N LEU A 264 31.27 10.14 -34.16
CA LEU A 264 31.90 11.41 -33.82
C LEU A 264 32.06 11.58 -32.30
N ALA A 265 33.25 11.98 -31.88
CA ALA A 265 33.55 12.35 -30.50
C ALA A 265 33.78 13.86 -30.40
N ASP A 266 33.08 14.54 -29.49
CA ASP A 266 33.24 15.97 -29.22
C ASP A 266 33.54 16.19 -27.73
N PHE A 267 34.47 17.10 -27.44
CA PHE A 267 34.86 17.48 -26.08
C PHE A 267 34.55 18.96 -25.86
N ALA A 268 33.66 19.23 -24.92
CA ALA A 268 33.28 20.58 -24.59
C ALA A 268 34.45 21.37 -23.96
N TYR A 269 34.39 22.70 -24.01
CA TYR A 269 35.29 23.64 -23.31
C TYR A 269 36.80 23.49 -23.58
N ASN A 270 37.25 23.77 -24.81
CA ASN A 270 38.66 23.66 -25.21
C ASN A 270 39.26 22.30 -24.81
N GLY A 271 38.52 21.20 -25.03
CA GLY A 271 38.93 19.85 -24.68
C GLY A 271 40.37 19.58 -25.14
N ARG A 272 41.24 19.26 -24.17
CA ARG A 272 42.64 18.92 -24.46
C ARG A 272 42.79 17.41 -24.44
N PHE A 273 43.11 16.81 -25.57
CA PHE A 273 43.62 15.45 -25.61
C PHE A 273 45.06 15.45 -25.10
N LYS A 274 45.28 14.90 -23.90
CA LYS A 274 46.63 14.64 -23.36
C LYS A 274 46.88 13.14 -23.41
N GLY A 275 47.71 12.70 -24.37
CA GLY A 275 48.27 11.35 -24.39
C GLY A 275 49.78 11.42 -24.32
N ASN A 276 50.39 10.87 -23.27
CA ASN A 276 51.81 10.55 -23.28
C ASN A 276 51.97 9.22 -24.02
N ILE A 277 52.19 9.28 -25.33
CA ILE A 277 52.59 8.08 -26.07
C ILE A 277 54.11 7.98 -25.94
N THR A 278 54.60 6.89 -25.35
CA THR A 278 56.00 6.46 -25.56
C THR A 278 55.96 5.54 -26.77
N PRO A 279 56.26 6.03 -27.99
CA PRO A 279 56.05 5.24 -29.18
C PRO A 279 57.03 4.05 -29.19
N GLY A 280 56.49 2.83 -29.22
CA GLY A 280 57.23 1.65 -29.68
C GLY A 280 57.33 1.67 -31.22
N PRO A 281 58.11 0.76 -31.82
CA PRO A 281 58.14 0.61 -33.28
C PRO A 281 56.71 0.40 -33.82
N GLY A 282 56.20 1.37 -34.59
CA GLY A 282 54.85 1.37 -35.15
C GLY A 282 53.78 2.15 -34.38
N ALA A 283 54.11 2.87 -33.30
CA ALA A 283 53.18 3.75 -32.59
C ALA A 283 53.42 5.23 -32.93
N GLY A 284 52.34 5.96 -33.23
CA GLY A 284 52.38 7.39 -33.48
C GLY A 284 51.02 8.03 -33.18
N VAL A 285 51.00 9.36 -33.01
CA VAL A 285 49.75 10.14 -33.05
C VAL A 285 49.46 10.40 -34.53
N GLU A 286 48.52 9.64 -35.11
CA GLU A 286 48.07 9.85 -36.48
C GLU A 286 46.91 10.87 -36.48
N ILE A 287 47.17 12.08 -36.96
CA ILE A 287 46.13 13.07 -37.22
C ILE A 287 45.76 12.94 -38.71
N SER A 288 44.79 12.05 -38.99
CA SER A 288 44.30 11.78 -40.34
C SER A 288 43.14 12.70 -40.70
N PHE A 289 43.23 13.38 -41.85
CA PHE A 289 42.23 14.34 -42.32
C PHE A 289 41.64 13.88 -43.67
N GLY A 290 40.31 13.77 -43.76
CA GLY A 290 39.51 13.85 -44.98
C GLY A 290 39.66 12.74 -46.04
N ALA A 291 38.57 12.45 -46.76
CA ALA A 291 38.46 11.39 -47.77
C ALA A 291 39.27 11.60 -49.07
N ILE A 292 40.22 12.54 -49.09
CA ILE A 292 41.08 12.83 -50.24
C ILE A 292 42.53 12.66 -49.78
N ALA A 293 43.29 11.80 -50.44
CA ALA A 293 44.71 11.61 -50.15
C ALA A 293 45.45 12.96 -50.16
N ASN A 294 46.20 13.24 -49.09
CA ASN A 294 47.11 14.40 -48.92
C ASN A 294 46.48 15.76 -48.54
N ALA A 295 45.30 15.80 -47.90
CA ALA A 295 44.72 17.07 -47.42
C ALA A 295 44.50 17.06 -45.90
N GLY A 296 45.49 17.54 -45.15
CA GLY A 296 45.41 17.73 -43.70
C GLY A 296 46.17 18.98 -43.23
N THR A 297 45.55 19.80 -42.40
CA THR A 297 46.16 21.01 -41.83
C THR A 297 46.22 20.90 -40.31
N ILE A 298 47.44 20.95 -39.76
CA ILE A 298 47.65 21.16 -38.33
C ILE A 298 47.50 22.66 -38.07
N ILE A 299 46.30 23.10 -37.71
CA ILE A 299 46.08 24.49 -37.32
C ILE A 299 46.45 24.63 -35.85
N CYS A 300 47.70 25.00 -35.59
CA CYS A 300 48.13 25.48 -34.27
C CYS A 300 47.61 26.90 -34.06
N TYR A 301 46.72 27.07 -33.09
CA TYR A 301 46.13 28.36 -32.74
C TYR A 301 46.85 28.97 -31.53
N ASP A 302 47.57 30.06 -31.73
CA ASP A 302 47.90 31.01 -30.66
C ASP A 302 46.87 32.16 -30.71
N ARG A 303 46.01 32.22 -29.69
CA ARG A 303 44.94 33.23 -29.56
C ARG A 303 45.49 34.65 -29.39
N THR A 304 46.80 34.82 -29.23
CA THR A 304 47.40 36.08 -28.78
C THR A 304 47.85 37.00 -29.93
N ALA A 305 47.96 36.52 -31.19
CA ALA A 305 48.63 37.29 -32.25
C ALA A 305 47.97 37.36 -33.64
N ALA A 306 46.76 36.80 -33.85
CA ALA A 306 45.99 36.95 -35.11
C ALA A 306 46.73 36.66 -36.44
N ALA A 307 47.71 35.75 -36.46
CA ALA A 307 48.41 35.33 -37.69
C ALA A 307 48.63 33.80 -37.70
N TYR A 308 48.45 33.17 -38.87
CA TYR A 308 48.69 31.74 -39.09
C TYR A 308 50.19 31.48 -39.28
N LYS A 309 50.77 30.51 -38.54
CA LYS A 309 52.09 29.95 -38.84
C LYS A 309 52.09 28.44 -38.67
N ASP A 310 52.65 27.75 -39.65
CA ASP A 310 52.84 26.31 -39.61
C ASP A 310 53.99 25.94 -38.67
N LEU A 311 53.82 24.86 -37.92
CA LEU A 311 54.85 24.23 -37.10
C LEU A 311 55.55 23.16 -37.95
N TYR A 312 56.78 23.42 -38.37
CA TYR A 312 57.63 22.45 -39.06
C TYR A 312 58.52 21.74 -38.04
N ILE A 313 58.37 20.42 -37.89
CA ILE A 313 59.17 19.57 -37.01
C ILE A 313 59.91 18.56 -37.88
N ASP A 314 61.24 18.63 -37.93
CA ASP A 314 62.08 17.52 -38.42
C ASP A 314 62.98 16.96 -37.29
N ALA A 315 63.60 15.80 -37.55
CA ALA A 315 64.40 15.04 -36.59
C ALA A 315 65.67 15.75 -36.08
N THR A 316 65.98 16.94 -36.57
CA THR A 316 67.22 17.68 -36.32
C THR A 316 67.02 19.17 -36.05
N ILE A 317 65.94 19.82 -36.50
CA ILE A 317 65.68 21.23 -36.20
C ILE A 317 64.19 21.51 -35.92
N LEU A 318 63.95 22.26 -34.84
CA LEU A 318 62.66 22.85 -34.50
C LEU A 318 62.64 24.31 -34.96
N PHE A 319 61.97 24.59 -36.08
CA PHE A 319 61.76 25.98 -36.52
C PHE A 319 60.53 26.56 -35.80
N ILE A 320 60.78 27.23 -34.67
CA ILE A 320 59.82 28.16 -34.10
C ILE A 320 59.98 29.47 -34.84
N ASN A 321 59.21 29.68 -35.90
CA ASN A 321 59.24 30.96 -36.60
C ASN A 321 58.51 31.99 -35.73
N SER A 322 59.23 32.62 -34.79
CA SER A 322 58.70 33.73 -33.99
C SER A 322 58.18 34.80 -34.95
N GLY A 323 56.88 35.08 -34.91
CA GLY A 323 56.31 36.25 -35.57
C GLY A 323 57.17 37.48 -35.29
N ASN A 324 57.47 38.22 -36.35
CA ASN A 324 58.15 39.51 -36.41
C ASN A 324 59.68 39.53 -36.23
N GLY A 325 60.34 39.51 -37.39
CA GLY A 325 61.51 40.33 -37.66
C GLY A 325 61.37 40.93 -39.06
N GLU A 326 60.62 42.03 -39.18
CA GLU A 326 60.79 42.93 -40.32
C GLU A 326 62.14 43.64 -40.21
N ARG A 327 62.84 43.74 -41.36
CA ARG A 327 64.05 44.51 -41.69
C ARG A 327 65.40 43.84 -41.48
#